data_AF-A0A7C9NR00-F1
#
_entry.id   AF-A0A7C9NR00-F1
#
_cell.length_a   1.000
_cell.length_b   1.000
_cell.length_c   1.000
_cell.angle_alpha   90.00
_cell.angle_beta   90.00
_cell.angle_gamma   90.00
#
_symmetry.space_group_name_H-M   'P 1'
#
loop_
_entity.id
_entity.type
_entity.pdbx_description
1 polymer ?
#
loop_
_entity_poly.entity_id
_entity_poly.type
_entity_poly.pdbx_seq_one_letter_code
_entity_poly.pdbx_strand_id
1 'polypeptide(L)'
;MLPPTVEDTYFGLAILDLCQALDEISKAKHLSYLSTISWQELLPETLLYYLKALALLDRAKPNSKELEKYLDEFLAKGSSVKRLAILFSIPQTLDPREQSERSSLKELKGRIKQEILRILPKEEKLTLELLYYLLSPLPEFVEKNLNFVFSSQNPDGGFGFMPGTTSFMENTYFSINILYYFNRLEKEVSKKALSFVLSCLNGDFGFGRNSQGISFLNTTYYGLSVLRTLLEAFCRSEALAEEPLRR
;
A
#
# COMPACT_ATOMS: atom_id res chain seq x y z
N MET A 1 -3.71 27.83 -5.74
CA MET A 1 -3.36 26.39 -5.66
C MET A 1 -2.83 26.11 -4.26
N LEU A 2 -3.28 25.03 -3.63
CA LEU A 2 -2.64 24.54 -2.42
C LEU A 2 -1.25 24.00 -2.78
N PRO A 3 -0.25 24.08 -1.88
CA PRO A 3 1.06 23.49 -2.12
C PRO A 3 0.93 21.96 -2.23
N PRO A 4 1.77 21.30 -3.05
CA PRO A 4 1.78 19.84 -3.13
C PRO A 4 2.20 19.23 -1.79
N THR A 5 1.60 18.09 -1.45
CA THR A 5 2.00 17.27 -0.30
C THR A 5 3.05 16.22 -0.71
N VAL A 6 3.67 15.58 0.29
CA VAL A 6 4.58 14.44 0.06
C VAL A 6 3.81 13.27 -0.56
N GLU A 7 2.57 13.05 -0.12
CA GLU A 7 1.65 12.04 -0.63
C GLU A 7 1.31 12.30 -2.10
N ASP A 8 0.92 13.54 -2.46
CA ASP A 8 0.66 13.91 -3.85
C ASP A 8 1.89 13.68 -4.73
N THR A 9 3.07 14.05 -4.22
CA THR A 9 4.36 13.84 -4.91
C THR A 9 4.60 12.36 -5.15
N TYR A 10 4.41 11.51 -4.14
CA TYR A 10 4.55 10.06 -4.29
C TYR A 10 3.55 9.50 -5.33
N PHE A 11 2.26 9.83 -5.23
CA PHE A 11 1.26 9.27 -6.12
C PHE A 11 1.47 9.73 -7.57
N GLY A 12 1.89 10.98 -7.78
CA GLY A 12 2.28 11.48 -9.10
C GLY A 12 3.44 10.68 -9.70
N LEU A 13 4.52 10.49 -8.93
CA LEU A 13 5.66 9.67 -9.36
C LEU A 13 5.26 8.22 -9.63
N ALA A 14 4.43 7.63 -8.76
CA ALA A 14 4.01 6.24 -8.87
C ALA A 14 3.09 6.01 -10.08
N ILE A 15 2.24 6.98 -10.45
CA ILE A 15 1.46 6.92 -11.69
C ILE A 15 2.39 6.97 -12.91
N LEU A 16 3.37 7.88 -12.92
CA LEU A 16 4.33 7.97 -14.02
C LEU A 16 5.13 6.67 -14.18
N ASP A 17 5.57 6.07 -13.06
CA ASP A 17 6.27 4.79 -13.06
C ASP A 17 5.39 3.65 -13.60
N LEU A 18 4.15 3.53 -13.10
CA LEU A 18 3.17 2.54 -13.57
C LEU A 18 2.92 2.63 -15.08
N CYS A 19 2.87 3.84 -15.61
CA CYS A 19 2.66 4.12 -17.02
C CYS A 19 3.95 4.09 -17.86
N GLN A 20 5.11 3.77 -17.26
CA GLN A 20 6.42 3.80 -17.91
C GLN A 20 6.75 5.17 -18.53
N ALA A 21 6.29 6.23 -17.88
CA ALA A 21 6.42 7.63 -18.29
C ALA A 21 7.29 8.45 -17.32
N LEU A 22 7.94 7.81 -16.33
CA LEU A 22 8.81 8.49 -15.38
C LEU A 22 10.19 8.81 -15.99
N ASP A 23 10.30 9.99 -16.59
CA ASP A 23 11.54 10.50 -17.21
C ASP A 23 12.43 11.31 -16.25
N GLU A 24 13.69 11.53 -16.65
CA GLU A 24 14.68 12.25 -15.84
C GLU A 24 14.29 13.72 -15.55
N ILE A 25 13.54 14.36 -16.44
CA ILE A 25 13.06 15.74 -16.25
C ILE A 25 12.05 15.78 -15.09
N SER A 26 11.10 14.83 -15.10
CA SER A 26 10.09 14.65 -14.07
C SER A 26 10.75 14.30 -12.74
N LYS A 27 11.71 13.37 -12.74
CA LYS A 27 12.50 13.02 -11.55
C LYS A 27 13.18 14.24 -10.92
N ALA A 28 13.84 15.07 -11.73
CA ALA A 28 14.56 16.25 -11.25
C ALA A 28 13.64 17.27 -10.53
N LYS A 29 12.45 17.55 -11.09
CA LYS A 29 11.49 18.50 -10.49
C LYS A 29 10.97 18.02 -9.13
N HIS A 30 10.57 16.76 -9.03
CA HIS A 30 10.04 16.20 -7.76
C HIS A 30 11.13 16.10 -6.70
N LEU A 31 12.37 15.78 -7.12
CA LEU A 31 13.51 15.75 -6.20
C LEU A 31 13.80 17.11 -5.58
N SER A 32 13.72 18.19 -6.36
CA SER A 32 13.92 19.54 -5.83
C SER A 32 12.96 19.83 -4.67
N TYR A 33 11.69 19.44 -4.79
CA TYR A 33 10.72 19.59 -3.71
C TYR A 33 11.04 18.66 -2.52
N LEU A 34 11.28 17.36 -2.76
CA LEU A 34 11.56 16.43 -1.66
C LEU A 34 12.82 16.78 -0.87
N SER A 35 13.78 17.46 -1.50
CA SER A 35 15.00 17.93 -0.85
C SER A 35 14.76 19.08 0.15
N THR A 36 13.62 19.78 0.06
CA THR A 36 13.24 20.83 1.04
C THR A 36 12.52 20.26 2.26
N ILE A 37 12.24 18.96 2.30
CA ILE A 37 11.45 18.34 3.37
C ILE A 37 12.37 17.75 4.45
N SER A 38 12.19 18.21 5.68
CA SER A 38 12.81 17.61 6.88
C SER A 38 12.09 16.31 7.23
N TRP A 39 12.58 15.17 6.72
CA TRP A 39 11.90 13.88 6.90
C TRP A 39 11.72 13.47 8.37
N GLN A 40 12.59 13.93 9.27
CA GLN A 40 12.52 13.66 10.71
C GLN A 40 11.30 14.29 11.39
N GLU A 41 10.73 15.33 10.80
CA GLU A 41 9.54 16.03 11.30
C GLU A 41 8.24 15.40 10.79
N LEU A 42 8.33 14.49 9.82
CA LEU A 42 7.17 13.83 9.24
C LEU A 42 6.56 12.84 10.22
N LEU A 43 5.24 12.71 10.18
CA LEU A 43 4.54 11.59 10.81
C LEU A 43 4.87 10.27 10.08
N PRO A 44 4.79 9.10 10.75
CA PRO A 44 5.14 7.82 10.15
C PRO A 44 4.39 7.52 8.85
N GLU A 45 3.13 7.92 8.77
CA GLU A 45 2.26 7.78 7.61
C GLU A 45 2.87 8.51 6.39
N THR A 46 3.27 9.77 6.57
CA THR A 46 3.86 10.62 5.51
C THR A 46 5.30 10.22 5.21
N LEU A 47 6.08 9.82 6.22
CA LEU A 47 7.45 9.34 6.04
C LEU A 47 7.49 8.09 5.14
N LEU A 48 6.52 7.18 5.27
CA LEU A 48 6.44 6.01 4.39
C LEU A 48 6.31 6.43 2.91
N TYR A 49 5.48 7.42 2.60
CA TYR A 49 5.34 7.93 1.24
C TYR A 49 6.58 8.68 0.76
N TYR A 50 7.22 9.46 1.63
CA TYR A 50 8.51 10.11 1.36
C TYR A 50 9.57 9.10 0.92
N LEU A 51 9.75 8.02 1.69
CA LEU A 51 10.74 6.99 1.41
C LEU A 51 10.45 6.21 0.13
N LYS A 52 9.16 5.93 -0.14
CA LYS A 52 8.74 5.32 -1.41
C LYS A 52 9.00 6.24 -2.61
N ALA A 53 8.78 7.55 -2.46
CA ALA A 53 9.10 8.52 -3.50
C ALA A 53 10.61 8.55 -3.78
N LEU A 54 11.45 8.57 -2.74
CA LEU A 54 12.91 8.48 -2.92
C LEU A 54 13.34 7.17 -3.62
N ALA A 55 12.64 6.06 -3.37
CA ALA A 55 12.91 4.80 -4.04
C ALA A 55 12.61 4.86 -5.55
N LEU A 56 11.50 5.49 -5.96
CA LEU A 56 11.16 5.70 -7.38
C LEU A 56 12.14 6.63 -8.11
N LEU A 57 12.83 7.49 -7.35
CA LEU A 57 13.81 8.44 -7.88
C LEU A 57 15.25 7.92 -7.86
N ASP A 58 15.47 6.66 -7.46
CA ASP A 58 16.78 6.05 -7.30
C ASP A 58 17.71 6.90 -6.41
N ARG A 59 17.17 7.42 -5.29
CA ARG A 59 17.91 8.28 -4.36
C ARG A 59 18.27 7.60 -3.05
N ALA A 60 19.33 8.12 -2.45
CA ALA A 60 19.80 7.70 -1.14
C ALA A 60 18.68 7.91 -0.11
N LYS A 61 18.44 6.87 0.68
CA LYS A 61 17.48 6.89 1.78
C LYS A 61 18.20 7.35 3.06
N PRO A 62 17.45 7.79 4.09
CA PRO A 62 18.03 8.12 5.38
C PRO A 62 18.89 6.98 5.93
N ASN A 63 20.00 7.33 6.59
CA ASN A 63 20.84 6.34 7.25
C ASN A 63 20.04 5.58 8.30
N SER A 64 20.20 4.25 8.32
CA SER A 64 19.48 3.37 9.24
C SER A 64 19.67 3.71 10.72
N LYS A 65 20.77 4.32 11.16
CA LYS A 65 20.90 4.77 12.57
C LYS A 65 19.93 5.89 12.94
N GLU A 66 19.76 6.86 12.04
CA GLU A 66 18.80 7.97 12.26
C GLU A 66 17.37 7.46 12.18
N LEU A 67 17.11 6.52 11.26
CA LEU A 67 15.81 5.88 11.13
C LEU A 67 15.46 5.04 12.36
N GLU A 68 16.42 4.26 12.88
CA GLU A 68 16.26 3.51 14.13
C GLU A 68 15.85 4.44 15.28
N LYS A 69 16.57 5.56 15.46
CA LYS A 69 16.25 6.55 16.47
C LYS A 69 14.83 7.10 16.31
N TYR A 70 14.45 7.49 15.08
CA TYR A 70 13.11 7.98 14.78
C TYR A 70 12.03 6.95 15.17
N LEU A 71 12.22 5.69 14.75
CA LEU A 71 11.27 4.61 15.02
C LEU A 71 11.15 4.30 16.52
N ASP A 72 12.26 4.32 17.26
CA ASP A 72 12.28 4.13 18.72
C ASP A 72 11.51 5.24 19.45
N GLU A 73 11.65 6.51 19.03
CA GLU A 73 10.92 7.63 19.62
C GLU A 73 9.40 7.49 19.46
N PHE A 74 8.93 7.00 18.31
CA PHE A 74 7.50 6.74 18.09
C PHE A 74 7.00 5.51 18.85
N LEU A 75 7.81 4.44 18.91
CA LEU A 75 7.46 3.24 19.65
C LEU A 75 7.32 3.54 21.16
N ALA A 76 8.19 4.39 21.72
CA ALA A 76 8.17 4.76 23.13
C ALA A 76 6.92 5.57 23.56
N LYS A 77 6.33 6.34 22.64
CA LYS A 77 5.14 7.17 22.93
C LYS A 77 3.83 6.38 22.99
N GLY A 78 3.86 5.09 22.63
CA GLY A 78 2.66 4.31 22.35
C GLY A 78 2.01 4.75 21.04
N SER A 79 1.37 3.82 20.33
CA SER A 79 0.81 4.09 19.01
C SER A 79 -0.38 3.18 18.71
N SER A 80 -1.26 3.60 17.80
CA SER A 80 -2.33 2.73 17.30
C SER A 80 -1.74 1.54 16.53
N VAL A 81 -2.51 0.46 16.42
CA VAL A 81 -2.11 -0.74 15.67
C VAL A 81 -1.73 -0.37 14.23
N LYS A 82 -2.52 0.49 13.57
CA LYS A 82 -2.22 0.97 12.21
C LYS A 82 -0.85 1.64 12.14
N ARG A 83 -0.57 2.58 13.05
CA ARG A 83 0.71 3.30 13.05
C ARG A 83 1.89 2.37 13.32
N LEU A 84 1.73 1.42 14.24
CA LEU A 84 2.76 0.40 14.49
C LEU A 84 3.02 -0.47 13.25
N ALA A 85 1.97 -0.85 12.52
CA ALA A 85 2.11 -1.61 11.27
C ALA A 85 2.82 -0.79 10.17
N ILE A 86 2.59 0.52 10.12
CA ILE A 86 3.32 1.45 9.24
C ILE A 86 4.80 1.56 9.65
N LEU A 87 5.08 1.73 10.95
CA LEU A 87 6.46 1.74 11.48
C LEU A 87 7.20 0.43 11.13
N PHE A 88 6.53 -0.72 11.16
CA PHE A 88 7.10 -2.00 10.75
C PHE A 88 7.49 -2.05 9.26
N SER A 89 6.77 -1.31 8.43
CA SER A 89 6.96 -1.28 6.97
C SER A 89 8.06 -0.31 6.54
N ILE A 90 8.35 0.73 7.33
CA ILE A 90 9.36 1.75 7.02
C ILE A 90 10.75 1.15 6.73
N PRO A 91 11.34 0.27 7.59
CA PRO A 91 12.64 -0.34 7.30
C PRO A 91 12.69 -1.17 6.02
N GLN A 92 11.53 -1.67 5.55
CA GLN A 92 11.45 -2.51 4.34
C GLN A 92 11.66 -1.69 3.07
N THR A 93 11.50 -0.37 3.17
CA THR A 93 11.81 0.53 2.06
C THR A 93 13.31 0.71 1.87
N LEU A 94 14.17 0.34 2.83
CA LEU A 94 15.63 0.45 2.69
C LEU A 94 16.22 -0.64 1.76
N ASP A 95 17.45 -0.44 1.28
CA ASP A 95 18.15 -1.44 0.45
C ASP A 95 18.27 -2.77 1.23
N PRO A 96 17.95 -3.94 0.63
CA PRO A 96 18.10 -5.25 1.27
C PRO A 96 19.48 -5.50 1.89
N ARG A 97 20.55 -4.94 1.30
CA ARG A 97 21.93 -5.03 1.84
C ARG A 97 22.02 -4.36 3.21
N GLU A 98 21.43 -3.16 3.35
CA GLU A 98 21.37 -2.44 4.62
C GLU A 98 20.48 -3.13 5.67
N GLN A 99 19.48 -3.90 5.24
CA GLN A 99 18.63 -4.70 6.13
C GLN A 99 19.33 -5.98 6.63
N SER A 100 20.12 -6.63 5.77
CA SER A 100 20.81 -7.89 6.08
C SER A 100 22.02 -7.72 7.00
N GLU A 101 22.64 -6.54 6.99
CA GLU A 101 23.88 -6.27 7.70
C GLU A 101 23.68 -5.74 9.14
N ARG A 102 22.45 -5.38 9.54
CA ARG A 102 22.21 -4.71 10.83
C ARG A 102 21.24 -5.48 11.73
N SER A 103 21.80 -6.13 12.76
CA SER A 103 21.06 -6.80 13.84
C SER A 103 20.03 -5.91 14.53
N SER A 104 20.30 -4.60 14.64
CA SER A 104 19.46 -3.60 15.31
C SER A 104 18.08 -3.39 14.66
N LEU A 105 18.01 -3.20 13.33
CA LEU A 105 16.74 -3.03 12.62
C LEU A 105 15.84 -4.27 12.73
N LYS A 106 16.45 -5.46 12.69
CA LYS A 106 15.74 -6.72 12.87
C LYS A 106 15.15 -6.83 14.27
N GLU A 107 15.93 -6.46 15.29
CA GLU A 107 15.47 -6.42 16.68
C GLU A 107 14.32 -5.42 16.88
N LEU A 108 14.45 -4.21 16.30
CA LEU A 108 13.42 -3.19 16.35
C LEU A 108 12.11 -3.63 15.68
N LYS A 109 12.18 -4.26 14.50
CA LYS A 109 11.00 -4.89 13.86
C LYS A 109 10.36 -5.94 14.76
N GLY A 110 11.18 -6.72 15.47
CA GLY A 110 10.72 -7.68 16.49
C GLY A 110 9.92 -6.98 17.60
N ARG A 111 10.47 -5.89 18.17
CA ARG A 111 9.80 -5.09 19.20
C ARG A 111 8.48 -4.48 18.72
N ILE A 112 8.46 -3.91 17.51
CA ILE A 112 7.23 -3.37 16.91
C ILE A 112 6.19 -4.50 16.73
N LYS A 113 6.58 -5.67 16.23
CA LYS A 113 5.66 -6.81 16.06
C LYS A 113 5.09 -7.28 17.40
N GLN A 114 5.89 -7.35 18.46
CA GLN A 114 5.40 -7.69 19.79
C GLN A 114 4.40 -6.65 20.32
N GLU A 115 4.66 -5.37 20.08
CA GLU A 115 3.74 -4.31 20.48
C GLU A 115 2.41 -4.36 19.72
N ILE A 116 2.43 -4.67 18.42
CA ILE A 116 1.22 -4.93 17.62
C ILE A 116 0.44 -6.09 18.25
N LEU A 117 1.09 -7.22 18.55
CA LEU A 117 0.44 -8.39 19.14
C LEU A 117 -0.17 -8.09 20.53
N ARG A 118 0.43 -7.18 21.29
CA ARG A 118 -0.07 -6.74 22.60
C ARG A 118 -1.36 -5.92 22.51
N ILE A 119 -1.45 -5.04 21.51
CA ILE A 119 -2.57 -4.08 21.38
C ILE A 119 -3.68 -4.63 20.50
N LEU A 120 -3.37 -5.37 19.43
CA LEU A 120 -4.33 -5.85 18.44
C LEU A 120 -5.56 -6.58 19.03
N PRO A 121 -5.46 -7.42 20.08
CA PRO A 121 -6.64 -8.05 20.69
C PRO A 121 -7.64 -7.07 21.32
N LYS A 122 -7.22 -5.82 21.57
CA LYS A 122 -8.06 -4.74 22.11
C LYS A 122 -8.64 -3.85 21.01
N GLU A 123 -8.28 -4.09 19.76
CA GLU A 123 -8.77 -3.32 18.62
C GLU A 123 -10.21 -3.76 18.30
N GLU A 124 -11.17 -2.86 18.56
CA GLU A 124 -12.60 -3.16 18.39
C GLU A 124 -13.06 -3.06 16.93
N LYS A 125 -12.32 -2.33 16.08
CA LYS A 125 -12.74 -2.01 14.72
C LYS A 125 -11.73 -2.50 13.69
N LEU A 126 -11.96 -3.71 13.19
CA LEU A 126 -11.24 -4.22 12.03
C LEU A 126 -11.72 -3.50 10.76
N THR A 127 -10.76 -3.03 9.95
CA THR A 127 -11.03 -2.42 8.63
C THR A 127 -10.09 -3.02 7.58
N LEU A 128 -10.46 -2.89 6.31
CA LEU A 128 -9.59 -3.30 5.20
C LEU A 128 -8.26 -2.57 5.18
N GLU A 129 -8.26 -1.27 5.50
CA GLU A 129 -7.03 -0.48 5.60
C GLU A 129 -6.09 -1.07 6.67
N LEU A 130 -6.63 -1.39 7.85
CA LEU A 130 -5.85 -2.00 8.91
C LEU A 130 -5.29 -3.37 8.51
N LEU A 131 -6.12 -4.23 7.91
CA LEU A 131 -5.66 -5.54 7.40
C LEU A 131 -4.55 -5.40 6.36
N TYR A 132 -4.66 -4.42 5.45
CA TYR A 132 -3.65 -4.16 4.43
C TYR A 132 -2.31 -3.78 5.06
N TYR A 133 -2.28 -2.89 6.05
CA TYR A 133 -1.03 -2.54 6.75
C TYR A 133 -0.50 -3.70 7.61
N LEU A 134 -1.37 -4.56 8.15
CA LEU A 134 -0.98 -5.74 8.92
C LEU A 134 -0.41 -6.89 8.07
N LEU A 135 -0.57 -6.85 6.75
CA LEU A 135 -0.10 -7.89 5.82
C LEU A 135 1.39 -8.19 5.99
N SER A 136 2.19 -7.15 6.21
CA SER A 136 3.64 -7.27 6.38
C SER A 136 4.07 -7.77 7.77
N PRO A 137 3.60 -7.18 8.90
CA PRO A 137 3.98 -7.66 10.23
C PRO A 137 3.32 -8.98 10.66
N LEU A 138 2.07 -9.23 10.25
CA LEU A 138 1.22 -10.33 10.71
C LEU A 138 0.42 -10.96 9.56
N PRO A 139 1.08 -11.53 8.52
CA PRO A 139 0.39 -12.14 7.40
C PRO A 139 -0.58 -13.25 7.85
N GLU A 140 -0.24 -14.03 8.88
CA GLU A 140 -1.10 -15.11 9.38
C GLU A 140 -2.40 -14.59 10.02
N PHE A 141 -2.36 -13.39 10.60
CA PHE A 141 -3.57 -12.75 11.11
C PHE A 141 -4.47 -12.29 9.96
N VAL A 142 -3.87 -11.72 8.90
CA VAL A 142 -4.63 -11.29 7.72
C VAL A 142 -5.23 -12.48 6.99
N GLU A 143 -4.48 -13.58 6.84
CA GLU A 143 -4.96 -14.82 6.21
C GLU A 143 -6.19 -15.38 6.93
N LYS A 144 -6.18 -15.42 8.26
CA LYS A 144 -7.32 -15.85 9.07
C LYS A 144 -8.56 -14.96 8.90
N ASN A 145 -8.38 -13.72 8.45
CA ASN A 145 -9.45 -12.74 8.26
C ASN A 145 -9.82 -12.52 6.78
N LEU A 146 -9.42 -13.41 5.86
CA LEU A 146 -9.79 -13.26 4.45
C LEU A 146 -11.30 -13.28 4.21
N ASN A 147 -12.09 -13.98 5.02
CA ASN A 147 -13.55 -13.95 4.94
C ASN A 147 -14.09 -12.52 5.15
N PHE A 148 -13.48 -11.72 6.03
CA PHE A 148 -13.84 -10.31 6.21
C PHE A 148 -13.59 -9.50 4.93
N VAL A 149 -12.48 -9.77 4.23
CA VAL A 149 -12.15 -9.15 2.95
C VAL A 149 -13.19 -9.52 1.89
N PHE A 150 -13.51 -10.81 1.74
CA PHE A 150 -14.53 -11.27 0.79
C PHE A 150 -15.91 -10.69 1.08
N SER A 151 -16.34 -10.68 2.35
CA SER A 151 -17.62 -10.11 2.76
C SER A 151 -17.70 -8.59 2.62
N SER A 152 -16.57 -7.91 2.37
CA SER A 152 -16.54 -6.47 2.14
C SER A 152 -16.79 -6.09 0.67
N GLN A 153 -16.85 -7.05 -0.26
CA GLN A 153 -17.22 -6.76 -1.65
C GLN A 153 -18.74 -6.56 -1.79
N ASN A 154 -19.14 -5.44 -2.37
CA ASN A 154 -20.54 -5.09 -2.58
C ASN A 154 -21.07 -5.53 -3.95
N PRO A 155 -22.39 -5.46 -4.18
CA PRO A 155 -23.00 -5.81 -5.47
C PRO A 155 -22.48 -5.00 -6.67
N ASP A 156 -22.04 -3.75 -6.46
CA ASP A 156 -21.41 -2.91 -7.48
C ASP A 156 -19.99 -3.37 -7.86
N GLY A 157 -19.45 -4.33 -7.11
CA GLY A 157 -18.17 -4.98 -7.29
C GLY A 157 -16.98 -4.33 -6.57
N GLY A 158 -17.18 -3.13 -6.01
CA GLY A 158 -16.19 -2.47 -5.17
C GLY A 158 -16.22 -3.02 -3.76
N PHE A 159 -15.29 -2.55 -2.93
CA PHE A 159 -15.19 -2.96 -1.53
C PHE A 159 -15.47 -1.80 -0.58
N GLY A 160 -16.26 -2.06 0.46
CA GLY A 160 -16.42 -1.16 1.60
C GLY A 160 -15.32 -1.37 2.64
N PHE A 161 -15.01 -0.38 3.48
CA PHE A 161 -13.94 -0.50 4.49
C PHE A 161 -14.20 -1.59 5.54
N MET A 162 -15.47 -2.00 5.66
CA MET A 162 -15.95 -3.22 6.33
C MET A 162 -17.22 -3.74 5.61
N PRO A 163 -17.68 -4.98 5.90
CA PRO A 163 -18.88 -5.53 5.29
C PRO A 163 -20.11 -4.62 5.39
N GLY A 164 -20.81 -4.44 4.27
CA GLY A 164 -22.04 -3.64 4.18
C GLY A 164 -21.83 -2.11 4.13
N THR A 165 -20.58 -1.64 4.03
CA THR A 165 -20.28 -0.19 3.88
C THR A 165 -20.04 0.18 2.43
N THR A 166 -20.16 1.46 2.09
CA THR A 166 -20.03 1.97 0.71
C THR A 166 -18.70 1.61 0.06
N SER A 167 -18.77 1.17 -1.20
CA SER A 167 -17.61 0.89 -2.04
C SER A 167 -16.79 2.14 -2.33
N PHE A 168 -15.49 2.09 -2.06
CA PHE A 168 -14.54 3.12 -2.49
C PHE A 168 -13.28 2.52 -3.11
N MET A 169 -12.60 3.32 -3.95
CA MET A 169 -11.40 2.94 -4.69
C MET A 169 -10.27 2.47 -3.76
N GLU A 170 -10.01 3.17 -2.65
CA GLU A 170 -8.95 2.77 -1.72
C GLU A 170 -9.22 1.42 -1.02
N ASN A 171 -10.47 1.15 -0.66
CA ASN A 171 -10.88 -0.12 -0.06
C ASN A 171 -10.79 -1.27 -1.06
N THR A 172 -11.14 -1.00 -2.32
CA THR A 172 -10.98 -1.95 -3.42
C THR A 172 -9.49 -2.24 -3.65
N TYR A 173 -8.64 -1.21 -3.66
CA TYR A 173 -7.19 -1.36 -3.74
C TYR A 173 -6.63 -2.20 -2.58
N PHE A 174 -7.03 -1.93 -1.33
CA PHE A 174 -6.58 -2.73 -0.18
C PHE A 174 -7.00 -4.20 -0.32
N SER A 175 -8.26 -4.45 -0.66
CA SER A 175 -8.80 -5.81 -0.79
C SER A 175 -8.12 -6.60 -1.90
N ILE A 176 -7.96 -6.01 -3.08
CA ILE A 176 -7.34 -6.69 -4.22
C ILE A 176 -5.89 -7.04 -3.92
N ASN A 177 -5.13 -6.14 -3.28
CA ASN A 177 -3.75 -6.44 -2.90
C ASN A 177 -3.65 -7.52 -1.80
N ILE A 178 -4.54 -7.52 -0.81
CA ILE A 178 -4.61 -8.59 0.21
C ILE A 178 -4.90 -9.92 -0.47
N LEU A 179 -5.96 -10.00 -1.28
CA LEU A 179 -6.34 -11.24 -1.95
C LEU A 179 -5.26 -11.73 -2.93
N TYR A 180 -4.59 -10.80 -3.63
CA TYR A 180 -3.48 -11.15 -4.53
C TYR A 180 -2.31 -11.76 -3.76
N TYR A 181 -1.93 -11.17 -2.62
CA TYR A 181 -0.84 -11.66 -1.78
C TYR A 181 -1.03 -13.13 -1.37
N PHE A 182 -2.26 -13.52 -1.04
CA PHE A 182 -2.58 -14.90 -0.65
C PHE A 182 -2.96 -15.82 -1.83
N ASN A 183 -2.83 -15.36 -3.09
CA ASN A 183 -3.33 -16.08 -4.27
C ASN A 183 -4.82 -16.48 -4.16
N ARG A 184 -5.65 -15.56 -3.64
CA ARG A 184 -7.09 -15.73 -3.42
C ARG A 184 -7.95 -14.79 -4.27
N LEU A 185 -7.40 -14.23 -5.34
CA LEU A 185 -8.16 -13.49 -6.34
C LEU A 185 -8.94 -14.44 -7.26
N GLU A 186 -10.12 -14.84 -6.78
CA GLU A 186 -11.03 -15.71 -7.52
C GLU A 186 -11.67 -14.99 -8.71
N LYS A 187 -12.00 -15.74 -9.78
CA LYS A 187 -12.48 -15.20 -11.06
C LYS A 187 -13.65 -14.22 -10.92
N GLU A 188 -14.66 -14.58 -10.11
CA GLU A 188 -15.85 -13.75 -9.93
C GLU A 188 -15.58 -12.50 -9.09
N VAL A 189 -14.70 -12.59 -8.09
CA VAL A 189 -14.25 -11.43 -7.31
C VAL A 189 -13.51 -10.44 -8.22
N SER A 190 -12.59 -10.96 -9.06
CA SER A 190 -11.79 -10.18 -10.01
C SER A 190 -12.66 -9.47 -11.05
N LYS A 191 -13.64 -10.15 -11.65
CA LYS A 191 -14.56 -9.54 -12.63
C LYS A 191 -15.38 -8.40 -12.02
N LYS A 192 -15.91 -8.60 -10.82
CA LYS A 192 -16.69 -7.58 -10.11
C LYS A 192 -15.83 -6.37 -9.77
N ALA A 193 -14.63 -6.59 -9.24
CA ALA A 193 -13.67 -5.52 -8.95
C ALA A 193 -13.29 -4.74 -10.21
N LEU A 194 -13.05 -5.43 -11.33
CA LEU A 194 -12.80 -4.79 -12.62
C LEU A 194 -13.97 -3.88 -13.03
N SER A 195 -15.22 -4.36 -12.93
CA SER A 195 -16.42 -3.57 -13.23
C SER A 195 -16.50 -2.29 -12.39
N PHE A 196 -16.25 -2.40 -11.08
CA PHE A 196 -16.24 -1.23 -10.19
C PHE A 196 -15.15 -0.23 -10.57
N VAL A 197 -13.91 -0.71 -10.76
CA VAL A 197 -12.77 0.17 -11.07
C VAL A 197 -12.98 0.89 -12.40
N LEU A 198 -13.47 0.19 -13.43
CA LEU A 198 -13.80 0.81 -14.72
C LEU A 198 -14.95 1.82 -14.61
N SER A 199 -15.92 1.59 -13.72
CA SER A 199 -16.99 2.57 -13.47
C SER A 199 -16.49 3.86 -12.81
N CYS A 200 -15.30 3.85 -12.22
CA CYS A 200 -14.68 5.02 -11.60
C CYS A 200 -13.76 5.78 -12.56
N LEU A 201 -13.54 5.31 -13.79
CA LEU A 201 -12.69 5.97 -14.78
C LEU A 201 -13.40 7.22 -15.34
N ASN A 202 -12.72 8.36 -15.26
CA ASN A 202 -13.22 9.63 -15.77
C ASN A 202 -12.66 9.94 -17.17
N GLY A 203 -13.24 10.93 -17.85
CA GLY A 203 -12.82 11.37 -19.19
C GLY A 203 -11.41 11.98 -19.25
N ASP A 204 -10.81 12.30 -18.12
CA ASP A 204 -9.42 12.75 -17.99
C ASP A 204 -8.42 11.59 -17.81
N PHE A 205 -8.88 10.34 -17.95
CA PHE A 205 -8.14 9.11 -17.69
C PHE A 205 -7.68 8.91 -16.24
N GLY A 206 -8.11 9.78 -15.33
CA GLY A 206 -7.98 9.58 -13.89
C GLY A 206 -9.15 8.75 -13.34
N PHE A 207 -9.04 8.36 -12.07
CA PHE A 207 -10.08 7.60 -11.39
C PHE A 207 -10.68 8.38 -10.22
N GLY A 208 -12.00 8.33 -10.08
CA GLY A 208 -12.71 8.79 -8.89
C GLY A 208 -12.63 7.81 -7.72
N ARG A 209 -13.02 8.26 -6.52
CA ARG A 209 -13.21 7.35 -5.36
C ARG A 209 -14.37 6.37 -5.55
N ASN A 210 -15.35 6.76 -6.36
CA ASN A 210 -16.48 5.94 -6.82
C ASN A 210 -16.91 6.45 -8.22
N SER A 211 -17.97 5.88 -8.79
CA SER A 211 -18.46 6.22 -10.13
C SER A 211 -19.04 7.64 -10.29
N GLN A 212 -19.19 8.42 -9.22
CA GLN A 212 -19.57 9.84 -9.28
C GLN A 212 -18.41 10.77 -8.87
N GLY A 213 -17.25 10.22 -8.52
CA GLY A 213 -16.13 10.96 -7.97
C GLY A 213 -15.24 11.58 -9.04
N ILE A 214 -14.69 12.75 -8.75
CA ILE A 214 -13.64 13.36 -9.58
C ILE A 214 -12.29 12.67 -9.37
N SER A 215 -11.41 12.81 -10.36
CA SER A 215 -10.07 12.24 -10.34
C SER A 215 -9.16 12.91 -9.30
N PHE A 216 -8.46 12.09 -8.51
CA PHE A 216 -7.36 12.50 -7.64
C PHE A 216 -6.13 11.63 -7.90
N LEU A 217 -4.94 12.08 -7.50
CA LEU A 217 -3.69 11.34 -7.69
C LEU A 217 -3.72 9.97 -6.98
N ASN A 218 -4.13 9.94 -5.71
CA ASN A 218 -4.20 8.70 -4.95
C ASN A 218 -5.20 7.69 -5.55
N THR A 219 -6.40 8.13 -5.94
CA THR A 219 -7.40 7.25 -6.54
C THR A 219 -7.03 6.78 -7.93
N THR A 220 -6.36 7.64 -8.71
CA THR A 220 -5.81 7.27 -10.02
C THR A 220 -4.75 6.20 -9.88
N TYR A 221 -3.80 6.38 -8.95
CA TYR A 221 -2.82 5.36 -8.62
C TYR A 221 -3.48 4.04 -8.19
N TYR A 222 -4.46 4.10 -7.28
CA TYR A 222 -5.18 2.92 -6.81
C TYR A 222 -5.90 2.19 -7.93
N GLY A 223 -6.61 2.90 -8.81
CA GLY A 223 -7.31 2.32 -9.96
C GLY A 223 -6.34 1.62 -10.91
N LEU A 224 -5.26 2.30 -11.32
CA LEU A 224 -4.23 1.72 -12.19
C LEU A 224 -3.54 0.51 -11.53
N SER A 225 -3.22 0.60 -10.25
CA SER A 225 -2.61 -0.52 -9.53
C SER A 225 -3.54 -1.73 -9.44
N VAL A 226 -4.84 -1.53 -9.20
CA VAL A 226 -5.82 -2.64 -9.21
C VAL A 226 -5.89 -3.27 -10.60
N LEU A 227 -5.99 -2.47 -11.67
CA LEU A 227 -6.02 -2.99 -13.03
C LEU A 227 -4.78 -3.82 -13.36
N ARG A 228 -3.59 -3.34 -12.99
CA ARG A 228 -2.34 -4.09 -13.16
C ARG A 228 -2.36 -5.42 -12.40
N THR A 229 -2.73 -5.40 -11.12
CA THR A 229 -2.78 -6.61 -10.29
C THR A 229 -3.78 -7.64 -10.83
N LEU A 230 -4.95 -7.20 -11.31
CA LEU A 230 -5.94 -8.09 -11.92
C LEU A 230 -5.41 -8.71 -13.22
N LEU A 231 -4.69 -7.94 -14.05
CA LEU A 231 -4.05 -8.43 -15.27
C LEU A 231 -2.97 -9.48 -14.94
N GLU A 232 -2.10 -9.19 -13.98
CA GLU A 232 -1.06 -10.13 -13.54
C GLU A 232 -1.66 -11.43 -13.00
N ALA A 233 -2.71 -11.35 -12.19
CA ALA A 233 -3.41 -12.51 -11.66
C ALA A 233 -4.04 -13.36 -12.77
N PHE A 234 -4.61 -12.72 -13.81
CA PHE A 234 -5.14 -13.41 -14.98
C PHE A 234 -4.05 -14.18 -15.74
N CYS A 235 -2.94 -13.51 -16.07
CA CYS A 235 -1.80 -14.14 -16.77
C CYS A 235 -1.21 -15.33 -15.97
N ARG A 236 -1.12 -15.22 -14.64
CA ARG A 236 -0.68 -16.34 -13.78
C ARG A 236 -1.62 -17.54 -13.86
N SER A 237 -2.93 -17.29 -13.90
CA SER A 237 -3.92 -18.37 -13.97
C SER A 237 -3.88 -19.13 -15.30
N GLU A 238 -3.62 -18.44 -16.42
CA GLU A 238 -3.43 -19.06 -17.73
C GLU A 238 -2.15 -19.90 -17.77
N ALA A 239 -1.03 -19.36 -17.28
CA ALA A 239 0.24 -20.08 -17.25
C ALA A 239 0.17 -21.41 -16.46
N LEU A 240 -0.57 -21.44 -15.35
CA LEU A 240 -0.80 -22.67 -14.56
C LEU A 240 -1.75 -23.66 -15.25
N ALA A 241 -2.66 -23.19 -16.10
CA ALA A 241 -3.55 -24.04 -16.88
C ALA A 241 -2.83 -24.69 -18.08
N GLU A 242 -1.74 -24.08 -18.55
CA GLU A 242 -0.93 -24.55 -19.68
C GLU A 242 0.21 -25.51 -19.29
N GLU A 243 0.53 -25.69 -18.00
CA GLU A 243 1.49 -26.73 -17.58
C GLU A 243 0.91 -28.13 -17.84
N PRO A 244 1.45 -28.91 -18.81
CA PRO A 244 0.97 -30.26 -19.04
C PRO A 244 1.35 -31.10 -17.81
N LEU A 245 0.43 -31.95 -17.36
CA LEU A 245 0.71 -33.06 -16.45
C LEU A 245 1.94 -33.83 -16.97
N ARG A 246 3.14 -33.48 -16.48
CA ARG A 246 4.34 -34.28 -16.64
C ARG A 246 4.13 -35.53 -15.81
N ARG A 247 3.52 -36.55 -16.45
CA ARG A 247 3.55 -37.94 -16.02
C ARG A 247 4.78 -38.61 -16.58
#